data_AF-A0A552AIT8-F1
#
_entry.id   AF-A0A552AIT8-F1
#
_cell.length_a   1.000
_cell.length_b   1.000
_cell.length_c   1.000
_cell.angle_alpha   90.00
_cell.angle_beta   90.00
_cell.angle_gamma   90.00
#
_symmetry.space_group_name_H-M   'P 1'
#
loop_
_entity.id
_entity.type
_entity.pdbx_description
1 polymer ?
#
loop_
_entity_poly.entity_id
_entity_poly.type
_entity_poly.pdbx_seq_one_letter_code
_entity_poly.pdbx_strand_id
1 'polypeptide(L)' 'MLAISMFYGIIVYRYFIDNKQHHIRHINARYQEDEVIVSIPDGEVLEGSS' A
#
# COMPACT_ATOMS: atom_id res chain seq x y z
N MET A 1 -7.27 -0.33 8.93
CA MET A 1 -7.06 -0.71 7.52
C MET A 1 -8.41 -0.60 6.82
N LEU A 2 -8.58 0.41 5.97
CA LEU A 2 -9.81 0.58 5.18
C LEU A 2 -9.45 0.31 3.73
N ALA A 3 -10.10 -0.68 3.12
CA ALA A 3 -9.96 -0.96 1.69
C ALA A 3 -10.54 0.22 0.89
N ILE A 4 -9.73 0.75 -0.03
CA ILE A 4 -10.15 1.84 -0.93
C ILE A 4 -10.51 1.31 -2.33
N SER A 5 -10.06 0.11 -2.68
CA SER A 5 -10.40 -0.58 -3.91
C SER A 5 -10.17 -2.09 -3.78
N MET A 6 -10.90 -2.87 -4.59
CA MET A 6 -10.76 -4.32 -4.64
C MET A 6 -11.05 -4.83 -6.06
N PHE A 7 -10.12 -5.57 -6.64
CA PHE A 7 -10.26 -6.14 -7.99
C PHE A 7 -9.36 -7.37 -8.15
N TYR A 8 -9.80 -8.38 -8.91
CA TYR A 8 -9.03 -9.63 -9.17
C TYR A 8 -8.47 -10.32 -7.91
N GLY A 9 -9.14 -10.17 -6.75
CA GLY A 9 -8.64 -10.70 -5.47
C GLY A 9 -7.56 -9.85 -4.79
N ILE A 10 -7.15 -8.74 -5.40
CA ILE A 10 -6.23 -7.75 -4.84
C ILE A 10 -7.03 -6.76 -4.01
N ILE A 11 -6.61 -6.55 -2.76
CA ILE A 11 -7.19 -5.57 -1.85
C ILE A 11 -6.21 -4.41 -1.72
N VAL A 12 -6.64 -3.21 -2.09
CA VAL A 12 -5.83 -1.99 -1.99
C VAL A 12 -6.32 -1.16 -0.81
N TYR A 13 -5.41 -0.75 0.06
CA TYR A 13 -5.71 0.08 1.24
C TYR A 13 -4.60 1.09 1.52
N ARG A 14 -4.97 2.10 2.31
CA ARG A 14 -4.04 3.11 2.82
C ARG A 14 -3.95 3.00 4.33
N TYR A 15 -2.74 3.03 4.89
CA TYR A 15 -2.56 3.42 6.28
C TYR A 15 -2.62 4.94 6.36
N PHE A 16 -3.72 5.47 6.89
CA PHE A 16 -3.84 6.89 7.21
C PHE A 16 -3.10 7.12 8.54
N ILE A 17 -1.77 7.11 8.49
CA ILE A 17 -0.96 7.59 9.62
C ILE A 17 -0.83 9.10 9.44
N ASP A 18 -1.73 9.82 10.11
CA ASP A 18 -1.57 11.23 10.39
C ASP A 18 -0.43 11.36 11.38
N ASN A 19 0.79 11.58 10.89
CA ASN A 19 1.84 12.13 11.73
C ASN A 19 2.78 13.00 10.91
N LYS A 20 2.68 14.29 11.21
CA LYS A 20 3.61 15.36 10.90
C LYS A 20 5.05 14.84 10.82
N GLN A 21 5.63 14.89 9.61
CA GLN A 21 7.04 14.75 9.20
C GLN A 21 7.27 13.63 8.17
N HIS A 22 7.27 14.05 6.88
CA HIS A 22 8.00 13.45 5.76
C HIS A 22 8.05 11.91 5.61
N HIS A 23 6.93 11.21 5.81
CA HIS A 23 6.83 9.82 5.31
C HIS A 23 6.31 9.79 3.87
N ILE A 24 7.00 9.04 3.03
CA ILE A 24 6.71 8.87 1.60
C ILE A 24 5.25 8.41 1.44
N ARG A 25 4.49 9.07 0.57
CA ARG A 25 3.10 8.70 0.27
C ARG A 25 3.08 7.31 -0.37
N HIS A 26 2.50 6.33 0.30
CA HIS A 26 2.44 4.94 -0.16
C HIS A 26 1.04 4.34 -0.06
N ILE A 27 0.80 3.29 -0.84
CA ILE A 27 -0.36 2.38 -0.73
C ILE A 27 0.13 0.98 -0.42
N ASN A 28 -0.77 0.15 0.10
CA ASN A 28 -0.52 -1.26 0.34
C ASN A 28 -1.49 -2.04 -0.54
N ALA A 29 -0.99 -3.05 -1.22
CA ALA A 29 -1.78 -3.99 -2.00
C ALA A 29 -1.53 -5.40 -1.48
N ARG A 30 -2.60 -6.15 -1.24
CA ARG A 30 -2.54 -7.50 -0.71
C ARG A 30 -3.22 -8.49 -1.65
N TYR A 31 -2.60 -9.64 -1.86
CA TYR A 31 -3.15 -10.79 -2.57
C TYR A 31 -2.83 -12.05 -1.76
N GLN A 32 -3.86 -12.74 -1.26
CA GLN A 32 -3.69 -13.90 -0.37
C GLN A 32 -2.82 -13.58 0.87
N GLU A 33 -1.73 -14.32 1.08
CA GLU A 33 -0.69 -14.07 2.10
C GLU A 33 0.32 -12.99 1.73
N ASP A 34 0.37 -12.55 0.46
CA ASP A 34 1.36 -11.59 -0.02
C ASP A 34 0.89 -10.15 0.10
N GLU A 35 1.82 -9.27 0.49
CA GLU A 35 1.62 -7.83 0.59
C GLU A 35 2.77 -7.09 -0.10
N VAL A 36 2.45 -5.96 -0.73
CA VAL A 36 3.42 -5.04 -1.31
C VAL A 36 3.08 -3.60 -0.96
N ILE A 37 4.10 -2.83 -0.62
CA ILE A 37 4.03 -1.40 -0.33
C ILE A 37 4.59 -0.65 -1.53
N VAL A 38 3.76 0.20 -2.12
CA VAL A 38 4.09 0.93 -3.34
C VAL A 38 4.02 2.43 -3.10
N SER A 39 5.07 3.14 -3.50
CA SER A 39 5.15 4.59 -3.49
C SER A 39 4.18 5.19 -4.51
N ILE A 40 3.34 6.14 -4.09
CA ILE A 40 2.37 6.82 -4.95
C ILE A 40 3.05 7.77 -5.97
N PRO A 41 4.10 8.54 -5.60
CA PRO A 41 4.75 9.46 -6.54
C PRO A 41 5.34 8.82 -7.79
N ASP A 42 5.99 7.67 -7.66
CA ASP A 42 6.84 7.05 -8.69
C ASP A 42 6.51 5.59 -8.98
N GLY A 43 5.67 4.95 -8.17
CA GLY A 43 5.32 3.54 -8.32
C GLY A 43 6.41 2.58 -7.85
N GLU A 44 7.43 3.06 -7.13
CA GLU A 44 8.49 2.19 -6.61
C GLU A 44 7.95 1.23 -5.55
N VAL A 45 8.40 -0.03 -5.61
CA VAL A 45 8.16 -1.02 -4.57
C VAL A 45 9.09 -0.72 -3.40
N LEU A 46 8.50 -0.31 -2.29
CA LEU A 46 9.24 0.03 -1.07
C LEU A 46 9.52 -1.23 -0.22
N GLU A 47 8.59 -2.19 -0.24
CA GLU A 47 8.65 -3.44 0.52
C GLU A 47 7.65 -4.45 -0.07
N GLY A 48 7.94 -5.74 0.04
CA GLY A 48 6.98 -6.79 -0.30
C GLY A 48 7.57 -8.20 -0.25
N SER A 49 6.69 -9.21 -0.30
CA SER A 49 7.08 -10.63 -0.47
C SER A 49 7.86 -10.83 -1.78
N SER A 50 8.86 -11.73 -1.77
CA SER A 50 9.63 -12.16 -2.94
C SER A 50 9.11 -13.46 -3.53
#